data_AF-A0A835ZPQ7-F1
#
_entry.id   AF-A0A835ZPQ7-F1
#
_cell.length_a   1.000
_cell.length_b   1.000
_cell.length_c   1.000
_cell.angle_alpha   90.00
_cell.angle_beta   90.00
_cell.angle_gamma   90.00
#
_symmetry.space_group_name_H-M   'P 1'
#
loop_
_entity.id
_entity.type
_entity.pdbx_description
1 polymer ?
#
loop_
_entity_poly.entity_id
_entity_poly.type
_entity_poly.pdbx_seq_one_letter_code
_entity_poly.pdbx_strand_id
1 'polypeptide(L)' 'MVQAGVTLEPWYYLDPQGNRQGPFSSHDMREWFEAGYFVEGLPLAQGIDRQFRAMSQLFPDASQAFV' A
#
# COMPACT_ATOMS: atom_id res chain seq x y z
N MET A 1 -22.15 -10.21 -4.38
CA MET A 1 -21.34 -9.73 -3.24
C MET A 1 -19.93 -10.27 -3.49
N VAL A 2 -19.06 -9.51 -4.14
CA VAL A 2 -17.67 -9.96 -4.32
C VAL A 2 -16.98 -9.74 -2.98
N GLN A 3 -16.62 -10.83 -2.30
CA GLN A 3 -15.78 -10.78 -1.11
C GLN A 3 -14.49 -10.06 -1.50
N ALA A 4 -14.11 -9.05 -0.71
CA ALA A 4 -12.87 -8.29 -0.86
C ALA A 4 -11.71 -9.25 -1.08
N GLY A 5 -11.21 -9.25 -2.32
CA GLY A 5 -10.28 -10.25 -2.80
C GLY A 5 -8.90 -10.03 -2.20
N VAL A 6 -8.28 -11.12 -1.77
CA VAL A 6 -6.83 -11.21 -1.67
C VAL A 6 -6.30 -11.05 -3.10
N THR A 7 -6.06 -9.83 -3.55
CA THR A 7 -5.44 -9.57 -4.84
C THR A 7 -3.96 -9.91 -4.71
N LEU A 8 -3.49 -10.86 -5.53
CA LEU A 8 -2.07 -11.24 -5.65
C LEU A 8 -1.21 -10.11 -6.26
N GLU A 9 -1.81 -8.95 -6.54
CA GLU A 9 -1.11 -7.81 -7.13
C GLU A 9 -0.15 -7.22 -6.09
N PRO A 10 1.15 -7.10 -6.40
CA PRO A 10 2.14 -6.58 -5.46
C PRO A 10 1.95 -5.09 -5.22
N TRP A 11 2.45 -4.63 -4.08
CA TRP A 11 2.46 -3.22 -3.70
C TRP A 11 3.74 -2.52 -4.13
N TYR A 12 3.59 -1.22 -4.37
CA TYR A 12 4.66 -0.28 -4.62
C TYR A 12 4.41 1.00 -3.82
N TYR A 13 5.48 1.68 -3.42
CA TYR A 13 5.40 3.04 -2.88
C TYR A 13 6.42 3.97 -3.53
N LEU A 14 6.22 5.28 -3.41
CA LEU A 14 7.25 6.28 -3.76
C LEU A 14 7.99 6.69 -2.50
N ASP A 15 9.31 6.58 -2.51
CA ASP A 15 10.15 7.08 -1.42
C ASP A 15 10.21 8.63 -1.44
N PRO A 16 10.81 9.29 -0.42
CA PRO A 16 10.90 10.74 -0.38
C PRO A 16 11.66 11.39 -1.55
N GLN A 17 12.46 10.62 -2.30
CA GLN A 17 13.17 11.09 -3.50
C GLN A 17 12.33 10.88 -4.77
N GLY A 18 11.14 10.28 -4.65
CA GLY A 18 10.25 9.97 -5.76
C GLY A 18 10.57 8.66 -6.47
N ASN A 19 11.44 7.81 -5.91
CA ASN A 19 11.75 6.52 -6.51
C ASN A 19 10.68 5.49 -6.17
N ARG A 20 10.29 4.69 -7.16
CA ARG A 20 9.41 3.55 -6.96
C ARG A 20 10.15 2.42 -6.25
N GLN A 21 9.59 1.96 -5.15
CA GLN A 21 10.03 0.79 -4.38
C GLN A 21 9.02 -0.34 -4.51
N GLY A 22 9.48 -1.59 -4.59
CA GLY A 22 8.67 -2.80 -4.76
C GLY A 22 9.19 -3.71 -5.89
N PRO A 23 8.52 -4.82 -6.20
CA PRO A 23 7.24 -5.28 -5.64
C PRO A 23 7.35 -5.77 -4.19
N PHE A 24 6.33 -5.50 -3.37
CA PHE A 24 6.20 -6.03 -2.01
C PHE A 24 4.87 -6.78 -1.83
N SER A 25 4.85 -7.76 -0.94
CA SER A 25 3.61 -8.46 -0.60
C SER A 25 2.74 -7.60 0.33
N SER A 26 1.44 -7.89 0.40
CA SER A 26 0.58 -7.24 1.41
C SER A 26 1.07 -7.51 2.83
N HIS A 27 1.67 -8.68 3.08
CA HIS A 27 2.27 -9.03 4.37
C HIS A 27 3.41 -8.08 4.74
N ASP A 28 4.39 -7.89 3.84
CA ASP A 28 5.52 -6.99 4.10
C ASP A 28 5.03 -5.55 4.37
N MET A 29 4.06 -5.09 3.55
CA MET A 29 3.48 -3.76 3.71
C MET A 29 2.73 -3.61 5.03
N ARG A 30 2.04 -4.66 5.49
CA ARG A 30 1.36 -4.71 6.78
C ARG A 30 2.34 -4.60 7.94
N GLU A 31 3.43 -5.38 7.91
CA GLU A 31 4.45 -5.34 8.97
C GLU A 31 5.08 -3.95 9.08
N TRP A 32 5.40 -3.30 7.95
CA TRP A 32 5.95 -1.95 7.97
C TRP A 32 4.96 -0.89 8.43
N PHE A 33 3.68 -1.05 8.09
CA PHE A 33 2.62 -0.20 8.59
C PHE A 33 2.49 -0.31 10.12
N GLU A 34 2.42 -1.53 10.65
CA GLU A 34 2.30 -1.79 12.09
C GLU A 34 3.54 -1.34 12.87
N ALA A 35 4.72 -1.41 12.25
CA ALA A 35 5.96 -0.87 12.81
C ALA A 35 6.05 0.68 12.76
N GLY A 36 5.10 1.37 12.13
CA GLY A 36 5.02 2.82 12.09
C GLY A 36 5.89 3.50 11.03
N TYR A 37 6.33 2.78 10.00
CA TYR A 37 7.14 3.35 8.92
C TYR A 37 6.32 4.17 7.92
N PHE A 38 5.00 3.99 7.88
CA PHE A 38 4.14 4.66 6.92
C PHE A 38 3.45 5.87 7.53
N VAL A 39 3.36 6.92 6.72
CA VAL A 39 2.63 8.15 7.02
C VAL A 39 1.40 8.26 6.12
N GLU A 40 0.38 9.02 6.55
CA GLU A 40 -0.89 9.14 5.82
C GLU A 40 -0.72 9.61 4.35
N GLY A 41 0.31 10.42 4.09
CA GLY A 41 0.64 10.94 2.77
C GLY A 41 1.49 10.02 1.89
N LEU A 42 1.87 8.83 2.36
CA LEU A 42 2.73 7.92 1.60
C LEU A 42 2.04 7.51 0.29
N PRO A 43 2.64 7.78 -0.89
CA PRO A 43 2.04 7.39 -2.16
C PRO A 43 2.21 5.89 -2.39
N LEU A 44 1.10 5.19 -2.58
CA LEU A 44 1.03 3.73 -2.74
C LEU A 44 0.29 3.35 -4.02
N ALA A 45 0.69 2.24 -4.63
CA ALA A 45 -0.01 1.62 -5.75
C ALA A 45 -0.05 0.10 -5.55
N GLN A 46 -1.22 -0.51 -5.78
CA GLN A 46 -1.37 -1.97 -5.82
C GLN A 46 -1.38 -2.39 -7.29
N GLY A 47 -0.29 -2.99 -7.76
CA GLY A 47 -0.03 -3.33 -9.17
C GLY A 47 0.94 -2.37 -9.87
N ILE A 48 1.69 -2.89 -10.84
CA ILE A 48 2.78 -2.16 -11.51
C ILE A 48 2.28 -0.96 -12.32
N ASP A 49 1.16 -1.12 -13.04
CA ASP A 49 0.59 -0.10 -13.94
C ASP A 49 -0.49 0.77 -13.26
N ARG A 50 -0.59 0.69 -11.93
CA ARG A 50 -1.63 1.40 -11.18
C ARG A 50 -1.10 2.73 -10.65
N GLN A 51 -2.00 3.70 -10.57
CA GLN A 51 -1.68 5.06 -10.11
C GLN A 51 -1.33 5.07 -8.61
N PHE A 52 -0.33 5.86 -8.25
CA PHE A 52 -0.01 6.14 -6.86
C PHE A 52 -1.05 7.06 -6.24
N ARG A 53 -1.54 6.70 -5.05
CA ARG A 53 -2.46 7.50 -4.24
C ARG A 53 -1.98 7.53 -2.80
N ALA A 54 -2.31 8.58 -2.07
CA ALA A 54 -1.95 8.67 -0.67
C ALA A 54 -2.60 7.52 0.12
N MET A 55 -1.90 7.05 1.16
CA MET A 55 -2.38 5.98 2.03
C MET A 55 -3.79 6.24 2.57
N SER A 56 -4.06 7.46 3.05
CA SER A 56 -5.38 7.86 3.56
C SER A 56 -6.50 7.81 2.51
N GLN A 57 -6.18 7.90 1.22
CA GLN A 57 -7.16 7.78 0.14
C GLN A 57 -7.46 6.31 -0.20
N LEU A 58 -6.48 5.43 -0.02
CA LEU A 58 -6.64 3.99 -0.27
C LEU A 58 -7.30 3.28 0.90
N PHE A 59 -6.98 3.71 2.12
CA PHE A 59 -7.46 3.12 3.36
C PHE A 59 -8.09 4.21 4.24
N PRO A 60 -9.39 4.52 4.03
CA PRO A 60 -10.11 5.45 4.91
C PRO A 60 -10.15 4.97 6.36
N ASP A 61 -10.10 3.65 6.57
CA ASP A 61 -9.87 3.01 7.86
C ASP A 61 -8.52 2.30 7.81
N ALA A 62 -7.52 2.87 8.48
CA ALA A 62 -6.16 2.36 8.50
C ALA A 62 -6.06 0.98 9.19
N SER A 63 -7.03 0.58 10.00
CA SER A 63 -7.05 -0.77 10.60
C SER A 63 -7.18 -1.88 9.54
N GLN A 64 -7.78 -1.54 8.39
CA GLN A 64 -7.97 -2.42 7.24
C GLN A 64 -6.84 -2.28 6.20
N ALA A 65 -5.74 -1.60 6.53
CA ALA A 65 -4.63 -1.46 5.60
C ALA A 65 -3.93 -2.83 5.39
N PHE A 66 -3.74 -3.19 4.12
CA PHE A 66 -2.96 -4.36 3.66
C PHE A 66 -3.42 -5.75 4.19
N VAL A 67 -4.69 -5.89 4.58
CA VAL A 67 -5.30 -7.18 5.01
C VAL A 67 -5.85 -8.01 3.85
#